data_AF-A0A227GRZ3-F1
#
_entry.id   AF-A0A227GRZ3-F1
#
_cell.length_a   1.000
_cell.length_b   1.000
_cell.length_c   1.000
_cell.angle_alpha   90.00
_cell.angle_beta   90.00
_cell.angle_gamma   90.00
#
_symmetry.space_group_name_H-M   'P 1'
#
loop_
_entity.id
_entity.type
_entity.pdbx_description
1 polymer ?
#
loop_
_entity_poly.entity_id
_entity_poly.type
_entity_poly.pdbx_seq_one_letter_code
_entity_poly.pdbx_strand_id
1 'polypeptide(L)' 'VLDGSQSKDSDGTIASYAWEQVSGTAVVLAGANTAKASFDAAEVTVEEQLTFKLTVTDNEGATASDLVVVTVK' A
#
# COMPACT_ATOMS: atom_id res chain seq x y z
N VAL A 1 -3.03 -7.49 -5.48
CA VAL A 1 -2.74 -7.43 -4.03
C VAL A 1 -1.46 -6.62 -3.85
N LEU A 2 -1.47 -5.69 -2.90
CA LEU A 2 -0.32 -4.91 -2.44
C LEU A 2 0.23 -5.60 -1.19
N ASP A 3 1.54 -5.84 -1.12
CA ASP A 3 2.15 -6.64 -0.06
C ASP A 3 3.35 -5.91 0.58
N GLY A 4 3.15 -5.44 1.81
CA GLY A 4 4.15 -4.81 2.66
C GLY A 4 4.67 -5.75 3.76
N SER A 5 4.36 -7.05 3.74
CA SER A 5 4.74 -7.97 4.82
C SER A 5 6.26 -8.14 4.98
N GLN A 6 7.03 -7.69 3.99
CA GLN A 6 8.50 -7.75 4.00
C GLN A 6 9.16 -6.49 4.56
N SER A 7 8.39 -5.49 5.02
CA SER A 7 8.93 -4.38 5.80
C SER A 7 9.61 -4.89 7.06
N LYS A 8 10.74 -4.27 7.40
CA LYS A 8 11.57 -4.66 8.55
C LYS A 8 11.98 -3.44 9.34
N ASP A 9 12.12 -3.67 10.62
CA ASP A 9 12.73 -2.77 11.58
C ASP A 9 13.94 -3.53 12.18
N SER A 10 15.10 -2.88 12.23
CA SER A 10 16.36 -3.48 12.69
C SER A 10 16.49 -3.55 14.21
N ASP A 11 15.76 -2.68 14.89
CA ASP A 11 15.86 -2.37 16.31
C ASP A 11 14.52 -2.50 17.03
N GLY A 12 13.45 -2.80 16.30
CA GLY A 12 12.13 -3.08 16.85
C GLY A 12 11.22 -3.91 15.94
N THR A 13 9.95 -3.50 15.89
CA THR A 13 8.85 -4.14 15.18
C THR A 13 7.99 -3.09 14.48
N ILE A 14 7.42 -3.46 13.33
CA ILE A 14 6.45 -2.60 12.65
C ILE A 14 5.13 -2.60 13.43
N ALA A 15 4.73 -1.42 13.89
CA ALA A 15 3.51 -1.20 14.67
C ALA A 15 2.27 -0.95 13.79
N SER A 16 2.44 -0.30 12.63
CA SER A 16 1.31 -0.04 11.73
C SER A 16 1.71 0.06 10.25
N TYR A 17 0.71 -0.14 9.40
CA TYR A 17 0.79 -0.01 7.94
C TYR A 17 -0.31 0.95 7.49
N ALA A 18 -0.05 1.74 6.46
CA ALA A 18 -1.02 2.62 5.82
C ALA A 18 -0.78 2.64 4.31
N TRP A 19 -1.77 2.19 3.56
CA TRP A 19 -1.81 2.24 2.10
C TRP A 19 -2.70 3.39 1.67
N GLU A 20 -2.17 4.21 0.75
CA GLU A 20 -2.88 5.33 0.14
C GLU A 20 -2.73 5.24 -1.37
N GLN A 21 -3.79 5.50 -2.13
CA GLN A 21 -3.66 5.68 -3.57
C GLN A 21 -3.24 7.11 -3.89
N VAL A 22 -2.19 7.25 -4.70
CA VAL A 22 -1.58 8.54 -5.05
C VAL A 22 -2.01 8.99 -6.45
N SER A 23 -2.26 8.05 -7.37
CA SER A 23 -2.66 8.38 -8.76
C SER A 23 -3.46 7.26 -9.44
N GLY A 24 -4.12 7.62 -10.54
CA GLY A 24 -4.97 6.75 -11.35
C GLY A 24 -6.45 6.80 -10.92
N THR A 25 -7.31 5.98 -11.54
CA THR A 25 -8.72 5.87 -11.11
C THR A 25 -8.80 5.45 -9.65
N ALA A 26 -9.58 6.19 -8.87
CA ALA A 26 -9.75 5.91 -7.44
C ALA A 26 -10.37 4.53 -7.22
N VAL A 27 -9.71 3.71 -6.40
CA VAL A 27 -10.19 2.38 -6.01
C VAL A 27 -10.39 2.27 -4.51
N VAL A 28 -11.31 1.40 -4.08
CA VAL A 28 -11.50 1.12 -2.66
C VAL A 28 -10.51 0.06 -2.19
N LEU A 29 -9.64 0.45 -1.26
CA LEU A 29 -8.67 -0.47 -0.65
C LEU A 29 -9.29 -1.24 0.53
N ALA A 30 -9.42 -2.55 0.38
CA ALA A 30 -9.62 -3.46 1.49
C ALA A 30 -8.29 -3.70 2.22
N GLY A 31 -8.30 -3.60 3.55
CA GLY A 31 -7.10 -3.83 4.37
C GLY A 31 -6.04 -2.73 4.25
N ALA A 32 -6.44 -1.49 3.93
CA ALA A 32 -5.54 -0.36 3.74
C ALA A 32 -4.61 -0.08 4.95
N ASN A 33 -5.00 -0.50 6.15
CA ASN A 33 -4.22 -0.36 7.38
C ASN A 33 -3.48 -1.65 7.81
N THR A 34 -3.31 -2.61 6.89
CA THR A 34 -2.66 -3.90 7.17
C THR A 34 -1.47 -4.12 6.25
N ALA A 35 -0.64 -5.12 6.56
CA ALA A 35 0.49 -5.48 5.72
C ALA A 35 0.08 -5.87 4.29
N LYS A 36 -1.16 -6.35 4.08
CA LYS A 36 -1.66 -6.77 2.76
C LYS A 36 -2.96 -6.06 2.43
N ALA A 37 -2.91 -5.20 1.43
CA ALA A 37 -4.09 -4.50 0.91
C ALA A 37 -4.49 -5.05 -0.46
N SER A 38 -5.76 -4.87 -0.83
CA SER A 38 -6.27 -5.25 -2.14
C SER A 38 -7.37 -4.30 -2.59
N PHE A 39 -7.61 -4.26 -3.90
CA PHE A 39 -8.73 -3.56 -4.52
C PHE A 39 -9.32 -4.46 -5.61
N ASP A 40 -10.54 -4.15 -6.04
CA ASP A 40 -11.16 -4.81 -7.19
C ASP A 40 -10.67 -4.15 -8.49
N ALA A 41 -10.01 -4.91 -9.36
CA ALA A 41 -9.53 -4.41 -10.63
C ALA A 41 -10.68 -4.02 -11.58
N ALA A 42 -11.91 -4.52 -11.35
CA ALA A 42 -13.09 -4.14 -12.14
C ALA A 42 -13.50 -2.67 -11.96
N GLU A 43 -13.02 -1.99 -10.91
CA GLU A 43 -13.21 -0.55 -10.72
C GLU A 43 -12.44 0.29 -11.76
N VAL A 44 -11.46 -0.32 -12.42
CA VAL A 44 -10.66 0.29 -13.49
C VAL A 44 -11.14 -0.25 -14.84
N THR A 45 -11.78 0.61 -15.63
CA THR A 45 -12.43 0.20 -16.90
C THR A 45 -11.55 0.36 -18.14
N VAL A 46 -10.34 0.91 -17.99
CA VAL A 46 -9.38 1.17 -19.07
C VAL A 46 -7.99 0.79 -18.61
N GLU A 47 -7.11 0.38 -19.54
CA GLU A 47 -5.71 0.10 -19.20
C GLU A 47 -5.05 1.37 -18.65
N GLU A 48 -4.59 1.30 -17.40
CA GLU A 48 -3.91 2.41 -16.74
C GLU A 48 -2.96 1.93 -15.64
N GLN A 49 -2.16 2.87 -15.14
CA GLN A 49 -1.30 2.66 -13.98
C GLN A 49 -1.90 3.32 -12.75
N LEU A 50 -2.11 2.52 -11.71
CA LEU A 50 -2.43 3.00 -10.37
C LEU A 50 -1.15 3.06 -9.54
N THR A 51 -0.94 4.17 -8.82
CA THR A 51 0.19 4.30 -7.88
C THR A 51 -0.34 4.28 -6.47
N PHE A 52 0.25 3.44 -5.62
CA PHE A 52 -0.06 3.34 -4.21
C PHE A 52 1.19 3.64 -3.38
N LYS A 53 1.01 4.31 -2.25
CA LYS A 53 2.05 4.55 -1.25
C LYS A 53 1.80 3.66 -0.05
N LEU A 54 2.80 2.86 0.33
CA LEU A 54 2.86 2.25 1.65
C LEU A 54 3.59 3.20 2.58
N THR A 55 3.04 3.45 3.77
CA THR A 55 3.75 4.01 4.91
C THR A 55 3.72 3.00 6.04
N VAL A 56 4.89 2.69 6.61
CA VAL A 56 5.01 1.87 7.81
C VAL A 56 5.48 2.73 8.96
N THR A 57 5.03 2.40 10.17
CA THR A 57 5.47 3.03 11.42
C THR A 57 5.93 1.95 12.38
N ASP A 58 7.11 2.09 12.96
CA ASP A 58 7.63 1.17 13.97
C ASP A 58 7.07 1.45 15.38
N ASN A 59 7.44 0.63 16.35
CA ASN A 59 7.01 0.78 17.75
C ASN A 59 7.67 1.94 18.50
N GLU A 60 8.62 2.65 17.87
CA GLU A 60 9.25 3.86 18.41
C GLU A 60 8.73 5.14 17.72
N GLY A 61 7.85 4.97 16.73
CA GLY A 61 7.20 6.05 15.99
C GLY A 61 7.96 6.52 14.75
N ALA A 62 9.07 5.88 14.38
CA ALA A 62 9.74 6.19 13.12
C ALA A 62 8.93 5.67 11.94
N THR A 63 9.02 6.38 10.81
CA THR A 63 8.20 6.08 9.63
C THR A 63 9.06 5.94 8.38
N ALA A 64 8.69 5.00 7.51
CA ALA A 64 9.25 4.86 6.17
C ALA A 64 8.12 4.70 5.15
N SER A 65 8.37 5.11 3.91
CA SER A 65 7.39 4.97 2.83
C SER A 65 8.01 4.43 1.55
N ASP A 66 7.20 3.74 0.75
CA ASP A 66 7.55 3.26 -0.59
C ASP A 66 6.36 3.39 -1.56
N LEU A 67 6.65 3.45 -2.85
CA LEU A 67 5.65 3.54 -3.92
C LEU A 67 5.56 2.23 -4.70
N VAL A 68 4.33 1.76 -4.89
CA VAL A 68 3.99 0.59 -5.69
C VAL A 68 3.15 1.03 -6.88
N VAL A 69 3.62 0.70 -8.09
CA VAL A 69 2.87 0.95 -9.33
C VAL A 69 2.26 -0.36 -9.81
N VAL A 70 0.94 -0.35 -10.06
CA VAL A 70 0.19 -1.49 -10.59
C VAL A 70 -0.39 -1.10 -11.93
N THR A 71 -0.04 -1.84 -12.98
CA THR A 71 -0.73 -1.75 -14.28
C THR A 71 -1.96 -2.64 -14.26
N VAL A 72 -3.13 -2.06 -14.44
CA VAL A 72 -4.40 -2.78 -14.63
C VAL A 72 -4.71 -2.80 -16.13
N LYS A 73 -5.19 -3.94 -16.64
CA LYS A 73 -5.44 -4.20 -18.06
C LYS A 73 -6.84 -4.74 -18.27
#